data_AF-A0A954UIQ0-F1
#
_entry.id   AF-A0A954UIQ0-F1
#
_cell.length_a   1.000
_cell.length_b   1.000
_cell.length_c   1.000
_cell.angle_alpha   90.00
_cell.angle_beta   90.00
_cell.angle_gamma   90.00
#
_symmetry.space_group_name_H-M   'P 1'
#
loop_
_entity.id
_entity.type
_entity.pdbx_description
1 polymer ?
#
loop_
_entity_poly.entity_id
_entity_poly.type
_entity_poly.pdbx_seq_one_letter_code
_entity_poly.pdbx_strand_id
1 'polypeptide(L)'
;MGTWFGDANLDGEFNSTDLVVVFQAGVYEDSVLLNAGWSTGDWNGDGEFNSSDLVTAFQTGGYGQGPRDAVAASAVPEPSTCVALGLGISCAITAMRRRLVNRASR
;
A
#
# COMPACT_ATOMS: atom_id res chain seq x y z
N MET A 1 5.47 -1.31 -1.31
CA MET A 1 5.05 -2.72 -1.43
C MET A 1 4.72 -3.17 -0.03
N GLY A 2 3.50 -3.61 0.21
CA GLY A 2 3.05 -4.12 1.50
C GLY A 2 2.32 -5.43 1.27
N THR A 3 2.52 -6.39 2.15
CA THR A 3 1.73 -7.62 2.18
C THR A 3 0.62 -7.51 3.25
N TRP A 4 0.00 -8.63 3.61
CA TRP A 4 -1.09 -8.75 4.58
C TRP A 4 -0.57 -9.35 5.89
N PHE A 5 -1.18 -8.97 7.02
CA PHE A 5 -0.87 -9.59 8.31
C PHE A 5 -0.96 -11.12 8.21
N GLY A 6 0.02 -11.81 8.79
CA GLY A 6 0.10 -13.27 8.69
C GLY A 6 1.00 -13.81 7.58
N ASP A 7 1.28 -13.04 6.51
CA ASP A 7 2.16 -13.46 5.41
C ASP A 7 3.63 -13.21 5.78
N ALA A 8 4.25 -14.18 6.44
CA ALA A 8 5.62 -14.09 6.95
C ALA A 8 6.66 -14.35 5.85
N ASN A 9 6.34 -15.16 4.85
CA ASN A 9 7.25 -15.53 3.77
C ASN A 9 7.13 -14.63 2.53
N LEU A 10 6.18 -13.68 2.53
CA LEU A 10 5.88 -12.72 1.48
C LEU A 10 5.38 -13.37 0.17
N ASP A 11 4.68 -14.49 0.26
CA ASP A 11 4.09 -15.19 -0.89
C ASP A 11 2.69 -14.70 -1.27
N GLY A 12 2.13 -13.77 -0.50
CA GLY A 12 0.83 -13.16 -0.71
C GLY A 12 -0.35 -13.97 -0.14
N GLU A 13 -0.08 -15.06 0.58
CA GLU A 13 -1.07 -15.88 1.26
C GLU A 13 -0.76 -15.94 2.77
N PHE A 14 -1.79 -15.97 3.62
CA PHE A 14 -1.62 -16.34 5.02
C PHE A 14 -2.10 -17.78 5.22
N ASN A 15 -1.18 -18.71 5.43
CA ASN A 15 -1.49 -20.12 5.66
C ASN A 15 -0.56 -20.78 6.69
N SER A 16 -0.61 -22.11 6.79
CA SER A 16 0.20 -22.85 7.78
C SER A 16 1.70 -22.76 7.53
N THR A 17 2.13 -22.47 6.29
CA THR A 17 3.54 -22.29 5.94
C THR A 17 4.12 -21.09 6.68
N ASP A 18 3.39 -19.98 6.76
CA ASP A 18 3.79 -18.80 7.52
C ASP A 18 3.94 -19.10 9.01
N LEU A 19 2.97 -19.83 9.58
CA LEU A 19 3.01 -20.24 10.98
C LEU A 19 4.24 -21.11 11.25
N VAL A 20 4.57 -22.04 10.36
CA VAL A 20 5.79 -22.85 10.47
C VAL A 20 7.03 -21.97 10.43
N VAL A 21 7.10 -20.99 9.52
CA VAL A 21 8.23 -20.04 9.42
C VAL A 21 8.44 -19.26 10.71
N VAL A 22 7.39 -18.64 11.26
CA VAL A 22 7.52 -17.80 12.47
C VAL A 22 7.82 -18.64 13.72
N PHE A 23 7.25 -19.84 13.84
CA PHE A 23 7.58 -20.72 14.98
C PHE A 23 8.97 -21.34 14.88
N GLN A 24 9.52 -21.54 13.68
CA GLN A 24 10.91 -21.96 13.50
C GLN A 24 11.92 -20.90 13.95
N ALA A 25 11.52 -19.62 14.00
CA ALA A 25 12.37 -18.56 14.53
C ALA A 25 12.61 -18.70 16.05
N GLY A 26 11.71 -19.38 16.77
CA GLY A 26 11.88 -19.68 18.19
C GLY A 26 11.73 -18.49 19.14
N VAL A 27 11.14 -17.39 18.67
CA VAL A 27 10.95 -16.14 19.45
C VAL A 27 9.53 -15.98 20.00
N TYR A 28 8.69 -17.01 19.89
CA TYR A 28 7.32 -16.97 20.41
C TYR A 28 7.32 -16.99 21.95
N GLU A 29 6.80 -15.93 22.57
CA GLU A 29 6.64 -15.81 24.03
C GLU A 29 7.97 -16.09 24.80
N ASP A 30 9.12 -15.69 24.23
CA ASP A 30 10.45 -16.01 24.79
C ASP A 30 10.92 -15.01 25.86
N SER A 31 10.19 -13.91 26.05
CA SER A 31 10.49 -12.79 26.96
C SER A 31 11.75 -11.98 26.61
N VAL A 32 12.25 -12.07 25.38
CA VAL A 32 13.41 -11.32 24.90
C VAL A 32 12.95 -10.13 24.08
N LEU A 33 12.95 -8.96 24.71
CA LEU A 33 12.44 -7.73 24.10
C LEU A 33 13.12 -7.35 22.77
N LEU A 34 12.31 -6.94 21.79
CA LEU A 34 12.74 -6.36 20.51
C LEU A 34 13.57 -7.33 19.64
N ASN A 35 13.31 -8.63 19.75
CA ASN A 35 13.99 -9.65 18.95
C ASN A 35 13.15 -10.20 17.79
N ALA A 36 11.90 -9.76 17.64
CA ALA A 36 11.03 -10.16 16.56
C ALA A 36 10.90 -9.05 15.49
N GLY A 37 10.66 -9.49 14.26
CA GLY A 37 10.22 -8.66 13.15
C GLY A 37 9.17 -9.40 12.33
N TRP A 38 8.79 -8.83 11.19
CA TRP A 38 7.71 -9.35 10.35
C TRP A 38 7.84 -10.84 10.01
N SER A 39 9.02 -11.26 9.54
CA SER A 39 9.28 -12.66 9.14
C SER A 39 9.42 -13.63 10.31
N THR A 40 9.45 -13.13 11.55
CA THR A 40 9.52 -13.93 12.77
C THR A 40 8.27 -13.77 13.65
N GLY A 41 7.23 -13.11 13.15
CA GLY A 41 5.90 -13.08 13.76
C GLY A 41 5.46 -11.76 14.41
N ASP A 42 6.27 -10.70 14.39
CA ASP A 42 5.85 -9.35 14.87
C ASP A 42 4.95 -8.70 13.82
N TRP A 43 3.65 -8.92 13.96
CA TRP A 43 2.62 -8.43 13.04
C TRP A 43 1.87 -7.24 13.61
N ASN A 44 1.95 -6.97 14.91
CA ASN A 44 1.39 -5.76 15.51
C ASN A 44 2.41 -4.58 15.55
N GLY A 45 3.69 -4.85 15.30
CA GLY A 45 4.78 -3.88 15.23
C GLY A 45 5.36 -3.46 16.58
N ASP A 46 5.19 -4.26 17.64
CA ASP A 46 5.68 -3.97 19.00
C ASP A 46 7.08 -4.55 19.28
N GLY A 47 7.63 -5.32 18.33
CA GLY A 47 8.96 -5.92 18.42
C GLY A 47 9.01 -7.28 19.10
N GLU A 48 7.87 -7.84 19.50
CA GLU A 48 7.75 -9.18 20.07
C GLU A 48 6.95 -10.11 19.12
N PHE A 49 7.11 -11.43 19.27
CA PHE A 49 6.17 -12.39 18.72
C PHE A 49 5.41 -13.07 19.85
N ASN A 50 4.15 -12.68 20.03
CA ASN A 50 3.31 -13.21 21.10
C ASN A 50 1.87 -13.45 20.63
N SER A 51 1.02 -13.85 21.56
CA SER A 51 -0.37 -14.16 21.27
C SER A 51 -1.15 -13.00 20.64
N SER A 52 -0.75 -11.74 20.88
CA SER A 52 -1.42 -10.56 20.30
C SER A 52 -1.14 -10.40 18.81
N ASP A 53 0.02 -10.84 18.31
CA ASP A 53 0.33 -10.90 16.88
C ASP A 53 -0.52 -11.93 16.17
N LEU A 54 -0.67 -13.11 16.78
CA LEU A 54 -1.55 -14.15 16.26
C LEU A 54 -2.99 -13.64 16.16
N VAL A 55 -3.49 -12.96 17.20
CA VAL A 55 -4.83 -12.34 17.16
C VAL A 55 -4.92 -11.32 16.03
N THR A 56 -3.91 -10.46 15.88
CA THR A 56 -3.85 -9.44 14.81
C THR A 56 -3.91 -10.08 13.43
N ALA A 57 -3.09 -11.10 13.18
CA ALA A 57 -3.06 -11.82 11.92
C ALA A 57 -4.33 -12.63 11.65
N PHE A 58 -4.91 -13.32 12.63
CA PHE A 58 -6.15 -14.07 12.39
C PHE A 58 -7.37 -13.17 12.21
N GLN A 59 -7.41 -11.98 12.82
CA GLN A 59 -8.51 -11.04 12.64
C GLN A 59 -8.54 -10.40 11.24
N THR A 60 -7.38 -10.22 10.60
CA THR A 60 -7.26 -9.38 9.39
C THR A 60 -6.58 -10.07 8.20
N GLY A 61 -5.71 -11.03 8.47
CA GLY A 61 -4.88 -11.74 7.50
C GLY A 61 -5.62 -12.69 6.58
N GLY A 62 -6.77 -13.23 7.01
CA GLY A 62 -7.59 -14.13 6.19
C GLY A 62 -6.95 -15.50 5.99
N TYR A 63 -6.64 -16.17 7.10
CA TYR A 63 -6.01 -17.48 7.11
C TYR A 63 -6.74 -18.49 6.19
N GLY A 64 -5.98 -19.12 5.29
CA GLY A 64 -6.48 -20.16 4.40
C GLY A 64 -7.50 -19.69 3.35
N GLN A 65 -7.57 -18.38 3.08
CA GLN A 65 -8.42 -17.83 2.02
C GLN A 65 -7.76 -17.87 0.63
N GLY A 66 -6.54 -18.41 0.53
CA GLY A 66 -5.74 -18.42 -0.70
C GLY A 66 -4.94 -17.13 -0.92
N PRO A 67 -4.13 -17.07 -1.99
CA PRO A 67 -3.34 -15.90 -2.33
C PRO A 67 -4.23 -14.67 -2.54
N ARG A 68 -3.89 -13.58 -1.88
CA ARG A 68 -4.51 -12.28 -2.08
C ARG A 68 -3.68 -11.49 -3.07
N ASP A 69 -4.23 -11.26 -4.26
CA ASP A 69 -3.62 -10.38 -5.24
C ASP A 69 -3.25 -9.06 -4.55
N ALA A 70 -1.96 -8.70 -4.58
CA ALA A 70 -1.50 -7.39 -4.16
C ALA A 70 -2.30 -6.39 -4.97
N VAL A 71 -3.26 -5.72 -4.31
CA VAL A 71 -4.31 -4.91 -4.94
C VAL A 71 -3.69 -4.15 -6.09
N ALA A 72 -4.00 -4.55 -7.33
CA ALA A 72 -3.52 -3.86 -8.51
C ALA A 72 -3.88 -2.40 -8.27
N ALA A 73 -2.87 -1.55 -8.05
CA ALA A 73 -3.03 -0.19 -7.60
C ALA A 73 -4.20 0.41 -8.39
N SER A 74 -5.32 0.64 -7.71
CA SER A 74 -6.51 1.14 -8.37
C SER A 74 -6.05 2.40 -9.10
N ALA A 75 -6.15 2.40 -10.43
CA ALA A 75 -5.67 3.50 -11.23
C ALA A 75 -6.42 4.75 -10.77
N VAL A 76 -5.80 5.53 -9.89
CA VAL A 76 -6.35 6.78 -9.39
C VAL A 76 -6.42 7.66 -10.62
N PRO A 77 -7.62 8.11 -11.06
CA PRO A 77 -7.70 9.08 -12.13
C PRO A 77 -6.87 10.29 -11.72
N GLU A 78 -5.80 10.59 -12.47
CA GLU A 78 -5.02 11.78 -12.22
C GLU A 78 -5.99 12.97 -12.18
N PRO A 79 -5.91 13.86 -11.17
CA PRO A 79 -6.85 14.95 -11.06
C PRO A 79 -6.79 15.76 -12.37
N SER A 80 -7.95 16.00 -12.99
CA SER A 80 -8.11 16.64 -14.31
C SER A 80 -7.51 18.05 -14.42
N THR A 81 -6.80 18.52 -13.40
CA THR A 81 -6.08 19.78 -13.28
C THR A 81 -5.10 19.99 -14.43
N CYS A 82 -4.34 18.97 -14.85
CA CYS A 82 -3.40 19.10 -15.97
C CYS A 82 -4.11 19.38 -17.30
N VAL A 83 -5.23 18.69 -17.55
CA VAL A 83 -6.06 18.90 -18.75
C VAL A 83 -6.76 20.26 -18.70
N ALA A 84 -7.31 20.64 -17.55
CA ALA A 84 -7.97 21.93 -17.35
C ALA A 84 -7.01 23.13 -17.53
N LEU A 85 -5.78 23.03 -17.01
CA LEU A 85 -4.75 24.04 -17.20
C LEU A 85 -4.32 24.16 -18.67
N GLY A 86 -4.13 23.02 -19.35
CA GLY A 86 -3.78 23.02 -20.78
C GLY A 86 -4.85 23.69 -21.65
N LEU A 87 -6.13 23.38 -21.42
CA LEU A 87 -7.24 24.01 -22.14
C LEU A 87 -7.39 25.49 -21.80
N GLY A 88 -7.22 25.87 -20.52
CA GLY A 88 -7.28 27.26 -20.07
C GLY A 88 -6.22 28.14 -20.73
N ILE A 89 -4.97 27.68 -20.80
CA ILE A 89 -3.87 28.38 -21.46
C ILE A 89 -4.15 28.55 -22.96
N SER A 90 -4.65 27.51 -23.62
CA SER A 90 -4.98 27.53 -25.05
C SER A 90 -6.08 28.56 -25.38
N CYS A 91 -7.12 28.62 -24.57
CA CYS A 91 -8.19 29.62 -24.68
C CYS A 91 -7.69 31.05 -24.41
N ALA A 92 -6.81 31.23 -23.42
CA ALA A 92 -6.24 32.55 -23.11
C ALA A 92 -5.35 33.08 -24.26
N ILE A 93 -4.52 32.22 -24.84
CA ILE A 93 -3.64 32.58 -25.98
C ILE A 93 -4.49 32.99 -27.18
N THR A 94 -5.52 32.21 -27.54
CA THR A 94 -6.38 32.51 -28.68
C THR A 94 -7.20 33.79 -28.49
N ALA A 95 -7.71 34.04 -27.27
CA ALA A 95 -8.39 35.29 -26.94
C ALA A 95 -7.47 36.52 -27.00
N MET A 96 -6.23 36.39 -26.52
CA MET A 96 -5.24 37.48 -26.58
C MET A 96 -4.85 37.82 -28.03
N ARG A 97 -4.64 36.80 -28.88
CA ARG A 97 -4.32 37.01 -30.31
C ARG A 97 -5.44 37.73 -31.05
N ARG A 98 -6.71 37.38 -30.81
CA ARG A 98 -7.87 38.07 -31.40
C ARG A 98 -7.94 39.54 -31.00
N ARG A 99 -7.61 39.88 -29.74
CA ARG A 99 -7.62 41.26 -29.25
C ARG A 99 -6.52 42.12 -29.87
N LEU A 100 -5.34 41.56 -30.10
CA LEU A 100 -4.22 42.27 -30.72
C LEU A 100 -4.50 42.59 -32.19
N VAL A 101 -5.03 41.64 -32.96
CA VAL A 101 -5.39 41.84 -34.37
C VAL A 101 -6.46 42.93 -34.53
N ASN A 102 -7.51 42.90 -33.69
CA ASN A 102 -8.59 43.90 -33.75
C ASN A 102 -8.16 45.33 -33.35
N ARG A 103 -7.03 45.48 -32.65
CA ARG A 103 -6.46 46.79 -32.30
C ARG A 103 -5.54 47.33 -33.39
N ALA A 104 -4.89 46.48 -34.18
CA ALA A 104 -4.04 46.88 -35.29
C ALA A 104 -4.84 47.26 -36.55
N SER A 105 -6.12 46.87 -36.63
CA SER A 105 -7.05 47.19 -37.72
C SER A 105 -7.89 48.46 -37.48
N ARG A 106 -7.54 49.27 -36.48
CA ARG A 106 -8.14 50.58 -36.18
C ARG A 106 -7.05 51.63 -36.25
#